data_AF-A0A957L9E9-F1
#
_entry.id   AF-A0A957L9E9-F1
#
_cell.length_a   1.000
_cell.length_b   1.000
_cell.length_c   1.000
_cell.angle_alpha   90.00
_cell.angle_beta   90.00
_cell.angle_gamma   90.00
#
_symmetry.space_group_name_H-M   'P 1'
#
loop_
_entity.id
_entity.type
_entity.pdbx_description
1 polymer ?
#
loop_
_entity_poly.entity_id
_entity_poly.type
_entity_poly.pdbx_seq_one_letter_code
_entity_poly.pdbx_strand_id
1 'polypeptide(L)'
;RFGRYNMTFYDVDELCAVDAVVGAFMLVRTAAIQQVGLLDETFWMYGEDLDWAKRIKDAGWQVIYNPSVTVLHVKRASSKQNPRAQIEFYKAMPIFYYKHYYDSTPLLLHWLIMVGLALKGGRAVWPYLRLK
;
A
#
# COMPACT_ATOMS: atom_id res chain seq x y z
N ARG A 1 2.02 -5.54 -18.53
CA ARG A 1 1.64 -4.40 -19.40
C ARG A 1 2.33 -3.16 -18.89
N PHE A 2 2.85 -2.31 -19.78
CA PHE A 2 3.38 -1.00 -19.38
C PHE A 2 2.29 -0.18 -18.67
N GLY A 3 2.66 0.62 -17.66
CA GLY A 3 1.69 1.45 -16.92
C GLY A 3 0.80 0.71 -15.92
N ARG A 4 1.09 -0.56 -15.57
CA ARG A 4 0.25 -1.39 -14.65
C ARG A 4 -0.06 -0.74 -13.31
N TYR A 5 0.88 -0.01 -12.71
CA TYR A 5 0.64 0.65 -11.42
C TYR A 5 -0.52 1.66 -11.47
N ASN A 6 -0.61 2.45 -12.55
CA ASN A 6 -1.67 3.44 -12.74
C ASN A 6 -2.77 2.97 -13.71
N MET A 7 -2.72 1.69 -14.14
CA MET A 7 -3.66 1.09 -15.09
C MET A 7 -3.93 1.93 -16.35
N THR A 8 -2.91 2.62 -16.89
CA THR A 8 -3.07 3.61 -17.99
C THR A 8 -3.52 3.02 -19.34
N PHE A 9 -3.80 1.73 -19.38
CA PHE A 9 -4.30 1.01 -20.55
C PHE A 9 -5.79 0.62 -20.42
N TYR A 10 -6.43 0.99 -19.32
CA TYR A 10 -7.88 0.92 -19.14
C TYR A 10 -8.50 2.30 -19.36
N ASP A 11 -9.74 2.32 -19.86
CA ASP A 11 -10.57 3.52 -19.81
C ASP A 11 -10.94 3.82 -18.34
N VAL A 12 -11.03 5.10 -17.98
CA VAL A 12 -11.42 5.53 -16.63
C VAL A 12 -12.88 5.18 -16.32
N ASP A 13 -13.71 4.97 -17.34
CA ASP A 13 -15.11 4.58 -17.18
C ASP A 13 -15.31 3.05 -17.22
N GLU A 14 -14.22 2.27 -17.21
CA GLU A 14 -14.28 0.81 -17.25
C GLU A 14 -14.16 0.17 -15.85
N LEU A 15 -15.13 -0.71 -15.53
CA LEU A 15 -15.04 -1.55 -14.34
C LEU A 15 -13.92 -2.58 -14.52
N CYS A 16 -12.94 -2.57 -13.63
CA CYS A 16 -11.79 -3.45 -13.77
C CYS A 16 -11.23 -3.94 -12.42
N ALA A 17 -10.55 -5.08 -12.46
CA ALA A 17 -9.79 -5.58 -11.33
C ALA A 17 -8.45 -4.85 -11.20
N VAL A 18 -8.13 -4.43 -9.99
CA VAL A 18 -6.91 -3.67 -9.67
C VAL A 18 -6.09 -4.37 -8.59
N ASP A 19 -4.87 -3.87 -8.35
CA ASP A 19 -4.01 -4.38 -7.27
C ASP A 19 -4.37 -3.78 -5.92
N ALA A 20 -4.78 -2.52 -5.89
CA ALA A 20 -5.29 -1.84 -4.71
C ALA A 20 -6.15 -0.63 -5.11
N VAL A 21 -6.93 -0.11 -4.16
CA VAL A 21 -7.64 1.17 -4.24
C VAL A 21 -7.24 2.04 -3.04
N VAL A 22 -7.48 3.35 -3.13
CA VAL A 22 -7.17 4.26 -2.03
C VAL A 22 -8.13 4.01 -0.87
N GLY A 23 -7.59 3.84 0.34
CA GLY A 23 -8.37 3.51 1.54
C GLY A 23 -9.35 4.58 2.03
N ALA A 24 -9.44 5.73 1.35
CA ALA A 24 -10.38 6.81 1.67
C ALA A 24 -11.85 6.37 1.54
N PHE A 25 -12.14 5.43 0.65
CA PHE A 25 -13.46 4.81 0.54
C PHE A 25 -13.35 3.41 -0.05
N MET A 26 -13.83 2.41 0.70
CA MET A 26 -13.86 1.01 0.29
C MET A 26 -15.15 0.36 0.79
N LEU A 27 -15.75 -0.49 -0.05
CA LEU A 27 -16.79 -1.41 0.36
C LEU A 27 -16.20 -2.82 0.35
N VAL A 28 -16.16 -3.45 1.52
CA VAL A 28 -15.52 -4.76 1.69
C VAL A 28 -16.54 -5.74 2.24
N ARG A 29 -16.59 -6.94 1.66
CA ARG A 29 -17.49 -8.01 2.11
C ARG A 29 -17.10 -8.44 3.52
N THR A 30 -18.07 -8.60 4.41
CA THR A 30 -17.84 -9.09 5.78
C THR A 30 -17.07 -10.41 5.80
N ALA A 31 -17.37 -11.34 4.88
CA ALA A 31 -16.65 -12.61 4.77
C ALA A 31 -15.15 -12.43 4.45
N ALA A 32 -14.80 -11.46 3.59
CA ALA A 32 -13.41 -11.14 3.30
C ALA A 32 -12.71 -10.57 4.55
N ILE A 33 -13.38 -9.68 5.29
CA ILE A 33 -12.85 -9.11 6.54
C ILE A 33 -12.63 -10.22 7.58
N GLN A 34 -13.58 -11.14 7.74
CA GLN A 34 -13.46 -12.27 8.67
C GLN A 34 -12.30 -13.19 8.31
N GLN A 35 -12.02 -13.38 7.02
CA GLN A 35 -10.93 -14.24 6.56
C GLN A 35 -9.55 -13.58 6.71
N VAL A 36 -9.42 -12.30 6.35
CA VAL A 36 -8.11 -11.64 6.29
C VAL A 36 -7.78 -10.80 7.53
N GLY A 37 -8.77 -10.51 8.37
CA GLY A 37 -8.67 -9.58 9.49
C GLY A 37 -8.83 -8.11 9.08
N LEU A 38 -8.71 -7.23 10.07
CA LEU A 38 -8.79 -5.77 9.88
C LEU A 38 -7.50 -5.20 9.25
N LEU A 39 -7.43 -3.87 9.17
CA LEU A 39 -6.21 -3.14 8.86
C LEU A 39 -5.13 -3.45 9.92
N ASP A 40 -3.87 -3.50 9.49
CA ASP A 40 -2.75 -3.80 10.37
C ASP A 40 -2.26 -2.51 11.05
N GLU A 41 -2.39 -2.45 12.37
CA GLU A 41 -2.04 -1.29 13.20
C GLU A 41 -0.53 -0.98 13.23
N THR A 42 0.31 -1.88 12.71
CA THR A 42 1.75 -1.60 12.50
C THR A 42 1.94 -0.42 11.53
N PHE A 43 0.99 -0.23 10.61
CA PHE A 43 0.88 0.96 9.77
C PHE A 43 0.04 2.01 10.49
N TRP A 44 0.68 3.07 10.99
CA TRP A 44 -0.06 4.19 11.58
C TRP A 44 -0.80 5.02 10.51
N MET A 45 -0.16 5.23 9.37
CA MET A 45 -0.71 5.90 8.19
C MET A 45 0.16 5.60 6.97
N TYR A 46 -0.47 5.48 5.81
CA TYR A 46 0.09 5.01 4.55
C TYR A 46 0.48 3.52 4.58
N GLY A 47 0.10 2.81 3.51
CA GLY A 47 0.45 1.41 3.32
C GLY A 47 -0.50 0.42 4.00
N GLU A 48 -1.34 0.86 4.95
CA GLU A 48 -2.35 0.02 5.59
C GLU A 48 -3.39 -0.50 4.59
N ASP A 49 -3.80 0.35 3.66
CA ASP A 49 -4.76 0.03 2.60
C ASP A 49 -4.15 -0.89 1.54
N LEU A 50 -2.89 -0.65 1.17
CA LEU A 50 -2.13 -1.53 0.28
C LEU A 50 -1.90 -2.91 0.89
N ASP A 51 -1.54 -2.99 2.17
CA ASP A 51 -1.39 -4.23 2.92
C ASP A 51 -2.70 -5.02 2.91
N TRP A 52 -3.82 -4.34 3.20
CA TRP A 52 -5.12 -4.99 3.28
C TRP A 52 -5.61 -5.46 1.92
N ALA A 53 -5.47 -4.63 0.88
CA ALA A 53 -5.76 -5.02 -0.50
C ALA A 53 -4.94 -6.25 -0.93
N LYS A 54 -3.64 -6.29 -0.59
CA LYS A 54 -2.79 -7.45 -0.88
C LYS A 54 -3.26 -8.70 -0.13
N ARG A 55 -3.52 -8.63 1.18
CA ARG A 55 -4.04 -9.77 1.96
C ARG A 55 -5.37 -10.28 1.41
N ILE A 56 -6.29 -9.38 1.05
CA ILE A 56 -7.57 -9.70 0.41
C ILE A 56 -7.34 -10.48 -0.89
N LYS A 57 -6.41 -10.03 -1.74
CA LYS A 57 -6.07 -10.71 -2.99
C LYS A 57 -5.39 -12.06 -2.79
N ASP A 58 -4.44 -12.14 -1.87
CA ASP A 58 -3.74 -13.40 -1.55
C ASP A 58 -4.71 -14.45 -0.98
N ALA A 59 -5.80 -14.02 -0.34
CA ALA A 59 -6.91 -14.84 0.11
C ALA A 59 -7.90 -15.26 -1.00
N GLY A 60 -7.64 -14.88 -2.26
CA GLY A 60 -8.42 -15.27 -3.44
C GLY A 60 -9.54 -14.30 -3.83
N TRP A 61 -9.70 -13.18 -3.13
CA TRP A 61 -10.70 -12.16 -3.47
C TRP A 61 -10.18 -11.20 -4.54
N GLN A 62 -11.10 -10.49 -5.20
CA GLN A 62 -10.76 -9.44 -6.15
C GLN A 62 -10.94 -8.05 -5.52
N VAL A 63 -10.03 -7.14 -5.85
CA VAL A 63 -10.19 -5.71 -5.61
C VAL A 63 -10.64 -5.08 -6.93
N ILE A 64 -11.77 -4.38 -6.91
CA ILE A 64 -12.43 -3.84 -8.11
C ILE A 64 -12.48 -2.32 -8.03
N TYR A 65 -12.10 -1.67 -9.13
CA TYR A 65 -12.43 -0.28 -9.38
C TYR A 65 -13.83 -0.20 -10.04
N ASN A 66 -14.74 0.57 -9.44
CA ASN A 66 -16.10 0.75 -9.94
C ASN A 66 -16.35 2.21 -10.34
N PRO A 67 -16.37 2.55 -11.64
CA PRO A 67 -16.54 3.92 -12.12
C PRO A 67 -17.98 4.45 -11.92
N SER A 68 -18.96 3.59 -11.68
CA SER A 68 -20.35 4.02 -11.42
C SER A 68 -20.53 4.69 -10.05
N VAL A 69 -19.51 4.69 -9.19
CA VAL A 69 -19.55 5.31 -7.86
C VAL A 69 -18.44 6.34 -7.74
N THR A 70 -18.82 7.59 -7.53
CA THR A 70 -17.88 8.71 -7.33
C THR A 70 -17.90 9.18 -5.89
N VAL A 71 -16.73 9.20 -5.25
CA VAL A 71 -16.54 9.74 -3.90
C VAL A 71 -15.50 10.85 -3.94
N LEU A 72 -15.88 12.04 -3.49
CA LEU A 72 -14.98 13.19 -3.45
C LEU A 72 -14.04 13.10 -2.24
N HIS A 73 -12.75 12.90 -2.49
CA HIS A 73 -11.71 13.00 -1.47
C HIS A 73 -10.95 14.32 -1.62
N VAL A 74 -11.21 15.27 -0.72
CA VAL A 74 -10.49 16.55 -0.66
C VAL A 74 -9.08 16.32 -0.11
N LYS A 75 -8.12 16.13 -1.01
CA LYS A 75 -6.73 15.86 -0.64
C LYS A 75 -6.10 17.06 0.08
N ARG A 76 -5.13 16.77 0.96
CA ARG A 76 -4.15 17.72 1.55
C ARG A 76 -4.68 18.71 2.60
N ALA A 77 -5.85 18.47 3.20
CA ALA A 77 -6.30 19.30 4.32
C ALA A 77 -5.37 19.23 5.56
N SER A 78 -4.71 18.08 5.80
CA SER A 78 -3.96 17.81 7.04
C SER A 78 -2.49 17.41 6.83
N SER A 79 -2.12 16.76 5.72
CA SER A 79 -0.78 16.16 5.56
C SER A 79 0.33 17.10 5.05
N LYS A 80 -0.02 18.25 4.45
CA LYS A 80 0.96 19.13 3.78
C LYS A 80 1.93 19.82 4.74
N GLN A 81 1.66 19.82 6.04
CA GLN A 81 2.43 20.53 7.06
C GLN A 81 2.90 19.64 8.22
N ASN A 82 2.77 18.30 8.11
CA ASN A 82 3.15 17.41 9.20
C ASN A 82 4.41 16.58 8.84
N PRO A 83 5.60 16.90 9.39
CA PRO A 83 6.81 16.10 9.21
C PRO A 83 6.62 14.62 9.57
N ARG A 84 5.75 14.30 10.52
CA ARG A 84 5.42 12.92 10.89
C ARG A 84 4.77 12.17 9.73
N ALA A 85 3.90 12.80 8.95
CA ALA A 85 3.26 12.15 7.80
C ALA A 85 4.29 11.71 6.76
N GLN A 86 5.32 12.53 6.51
CA GLN A 86 6.41 12.17 5.60
C GLN A 86 7.24 10.99 6.13
N ILE A 87 7.52 10.96 7.44
CA ILE A 87 8.25 9.85 8.07
C ILE A 87 7.44 8.56 7.98
N GLU A 88 6.15 8.60 8.32
CA GLU A 88 5.27 7.42 8.29
C GLU A 88 5.11 6.89 6.85
N PHE A 89 5.05 7.77 5.84
CA PHE A 89 5.04 7.36 4.43
C PHE A 89 6.25 6.50 4.04
N TYR A 90 7.45 6.91 4.43
CA TYR A 90 8.66 6.13 4.14
C TYR A 90 8.83 4.93 5.08
N LYS A 91 8.35 5.00 6.32
CA LYS A 91 8.35 3.89 7.28
C LYS A 91 7.42 2.75 6.84
N ALA A 92 6.31 3.05 6.17
CA ALA A 92 5.40 2.04 5.63
C ALA A 92 6.08 1.13 4.59
N MET A 93 7.04 1.64 3.82
CA MET A 93 7.72 0.89 2.76
C MET A 93 8.50 -0.34 3.25
N PRO A 94 9.43 -0.24 4.22
CA PRO A 94 10.11 -1.41 4.74
C PRO A 94 9.15 -2.38 5.44
N ILE A 95 8.13 -1.90 6.17
CA ILE A 95 7.12 -2.76 6.82
C ILE A 95 6.41 -3.61 5.76
N PHE A 96 5.87 -2.98 4.71
CA PHE A 96 5.19 -3.68 3.63
C PHE A 96 6.13 -4.64 2.89
N TYR A 97 7.37 -4.21 2.62
CA TYR A 97 8.36 -5.06 1.98
C TYR A 97 8.69 -6.32 2.80
N TYR A 98 8.96 -6.17 4.09
CA TYR A 98 9.27 -7.30 4.97
C TYR A 98 8.09 -8.27 5.07
N LYS A 99 6.88 -7.75 5.18
CA LYS A 99 5.66 -8.56 5.31
C LYS A 99 5.33 -9.37 4.05
N HIS A 100 5.62 -8.85 2.86
CA HIS A 100 5.07 -9.40 1.61
C HIS A 100 6.10 -9.93 0.62
N TYR A 101 7.34 -9.46 0.68
CA TYR A 101 8.33 -9.72 -0.36
C TYR A 101 9.68 -10.21 0.15
N TYR A 102 10.03 -9.99 1.42
CA TYR A 102 11.35 -10.35 1.93
C TYR A 102 11.74 -11.80 1.67
N ASP A 103 10.86 -12.75 2.00
CA ASP A 103 11.13 -14.18 1.87
C ASP A 103 11.36 -14.64 0.42
N SER A 104 10.82 -13.90 -0.56
CA SER A 104 10.97 -14.19 -1.99
C SER A 104 12.01 -13.32 -2.69
N THR A 105 12.60 -12.35 -1.99
CA THR A 105 13.54 -11.39 -2.59
C THR A 105 14.98 -11.90 -2.50
N PRO A 106 15.71 -12.03 -3.62
CA PRO A 106 17.14 -12.37 -3.60
C PRO A 106 17.96 -11.37 -2.79
N LEU A 107 19.00 -11.83 -2.10
CA LEU A 107 19.83 -11.02 -1.18
C LEU A 107 20.37 -9.73 -1.82
N LEU A 108 20.84 -9.79 -3.08
CA LEU A 108 21.33 -8.59 -3.77
C LEU A 108 20.23 -7.54 -3.94
N LEU A 109 19.03 -7.96 -4.36
CA LEU A 109 17.89 -7.07 -4.53
C LEU A 109 17.40 -6.52 -3.20
N HIS A 110 17.41 -7.34 -2.14
CA HIS A 110 17.12 -6.89 -0.78
C HIS A 110 18.04 -5.74 -0.37
N TRP A 111 19.35 -5.88 -0.55
CA TRP A 111 20.31 -4.82 -0.24
C TRP A 111 20.06 -3.55 -1.06
N LEU A 112 19.79 -3.68 -2.36
CA LEU A 112 19.46 -2.52 -3.22
C LEU A 112 18.20 -1.78 -2.75
N ILE A 113 17.16 -2.52 -2.35
CA ILE A 113 15.93 -1.95 -1.80
C ILE A 113 16.23 -1.21 -0.49
N MET A 114 16.94 -1.85 0.44
CA MET A 114 17.27 -1.26 1.75
C MET A 114 18.13 0.01 1.62
N VAL A 115 19.11 0.00 0.72
CA VAL A 115 19.92 1.20 0.41
C VAL A 115 19.05 2.29 -0.21
N GLY A 116 18.17 1.95 -1.16
CA GLY A 116 17.25 2.92 -1.77
C GLY A 116 16.32 3.58 -0.76
N LEU A 117 15.76 2.79 0.17
CA LEU A 117 14.92 3.28 1.27
C LEU A 117 15.71 4.13 2.26
N ALA A 118 16.94 3.75 2.59
CA ALA A 118 17.83 4.55 3.44
C ALA A 118 18.12 5.93 2.83
N LEU A 119 18.40 5.98 1.52
CA LEU A 119 18.71 7.22 0.81
C LEU A 119 17.49 8.14 0.68
N LYS A 120 16.31 7.59 0.38
CA LYS A 120 15.08 8.39 0.21
C LYS A 120 14.40 8.77 1.53
N GLY A 121 14.34 7.83 2.47
CA GLY A 121 13.68 8.02 3.76
C GLY A 121 14.55 8.73 4.81
N GLY A 122 15.87 8.77 4.59
CA GLY A 122 16.82 9.39 5.50
C GLY A 122 16.92 8.67 6.85
N ARG A 123 17.51 9.36 7.84
CA ARG A 123 17.80 8.78 9.17
C ARG A 123 16.57 8.30 9.94
N ALA A 124 15.41 8.91 9.68
CA ALA A 124 14.15 8.56 10.37
C ALA A 124 13.67 7.14 10.06
N VAL A 125 14.09 6.56 8.93
CA VAL A 125 13.65 5.24 8.46
C VAL A 125 14.62 4.12 8.87
N TRP A 126 15.86 4.45 9.23
CA TRP A 126 16.89 3.46 9.61
C TRP A 126 16.46 2.43 10.68
N PRO A 127 15.74 2.79 11.76
CA PRO A 127 15.27 1.80 12.73
C PRO A 127 14.40 0.71 12.09
N TYR A 128 13.67 1.05 11.02
CA TYR A 128 12.71 0.18 10.34
C TYR A 128 13.35 -0.66 9.23
N LEU A 129 14.58 -0.35 8.81
CA LEU A 129 15.31 -1.15 7.81
C LEU A 129 15.83 -2.47 8.38
N ARG A 130 15.85 -2.62 9.71
CA ARG A 130 16.31 -3.82 10.42
C ARG A 130 15.18 -4.69 10.97
N LEU A 131 13.93 -4.38 10.60
CA LEU A 131 12.79 -5.21 10.98
C LEU A 131 12.93 -6.61 10.37
N LYS A 132 12.54 -7.61 11.15
CA LYS A 132 12.24 -8.97 10.72
C LYS A 132 10.87 -9.31 11.29
#